data_AF-A0AAU5Y3D1-F1
#
_entry.id   AF-A0AAU5Y3D1-F1
#
_cell.length_a   1.000
_cell.length_b   1.000
_cell.length_c   1.000
_cell.angle_alpha   90.00
_cell.angle_beta   90.00
_cell.angle_gamma   90.00
#
_symmetry.space_group_name_H-M   'P 1'
#
loop_
_entity.id
_entity.type
_entity.pdbx_description
1 polymer ?
#
loop_
_entity_poly.entity_id
_entity_poly.type
_entity_poly.pdbx_seq_one_letter_code
_entity_poly.pdbx_strand_id
1 'polypeptide(L)'
;MLEDKPHVIDEFGVLMYPAVVDLAPVFEFVGVAVPVHDLQVLDASQRDTARTRESHIGTPGLRFVVDRQRGVTTMDRPTKPNYRRRQLGRTLRKLREAAGLSQEDAGRPLRFSSSKMSRIEQGFIPGYNDFLALLDRYGIISSDYGEYVRMFDYAKEKGWWHAFGLSGRGFISVEAEAAWVQTYQLGFVPGLLQTESYMRATFAGARDPFEGDELEKQIEVRQRRQRRLFEEPVLQVHAIVDEGALRREPCDREQLRHLLGMSRRANVRLQVIPLSSGSHDGLYSNFIVTGFPDPAESDLAYVEYCFGSLQIEKEAEVRAARLLFGHLADLALDEEDSRTLIAEL
;
A
#
# COMPACT_ATOMS: atom_id res chain seq x y z
N MET A 1 17.67 -26.64 -24.09
CA MET A 1 16.24 -26.27 -24.01
C MET A 1 16.00 -25.83 -22.58
N LEU A 2 15.45 -24.63 -22.38
CA LEU A 2 15.04 -24.13 -21.08
C LEU A 2 13.52 -24.05 -21.13
N GLU A 3 12.84 -24.70 -20.18
CA GLU A 3 11.38 -24.74 -20.10
C GLU A 3 10.84 -23.50 -19.39
N ASP A 4 9.60 -23.13 -19.70
CA ASP A 4 8.94 -21.94 -19.17
C ASP A 4 8.99 -21.86 -17.65
N LYS A 5 9.32 -20.67 -17.15
CA LYS A 5 9.07 -20.27 -15.75
C LYS A 5 8.19 -19.02 -15.76
N PRO A 6 7.05 -19.01 -15.05
CA PRO A 6 6.17 -17.86 -15.03
C PRO A 6 6.87 -16.67 -14.36
N HIS A 7 6.76 -15.50 -14.97
CA HIS A 7 7.20 -14.24 -14.39
C HIS A 7 6.39 -13.93 -13.13
N VAL A 8 7.05 -13.41 -12.09
CA VAL A 8 6.38 -13.01 -10.84
C VAL A 8 6.09 -11.51 -10.91
N ILE A 9 4.82 -11.19 -11.13
CA ILE A 9 4.31 -9.81 -11.17
C ILE A 9 4.14 -9.29 -9.73
N ASP A 10 4.54 -8.05 -9.50
CA ASP A 10 4.36 -7.31 -8.25
C ASP A 10 3.13 -6.36 -8.33
N GLU A 11 2.67 -5.84 -7.20
CA GLU A 11 1.39 -5.11 -7.11
C GLU A 11 1.41 -3.67 -7.69
N PHE A 12 2.49 -3.28 -8.39
CA PHE A 12 2.70 -1.90 -8.89
C PHE A 12 3.08 -1.81 -10.37
N GLY A 13 3.44 -2.94 -10.99
CA GLY A 13 4.08 -2.95 -12.31
C GLY A 13 5.54 -2.50 -12.22
N VAL A 14 6.25 -2.93 -11.17
CA VAL A 14 7.66 -2.60 -10.92
C VAL A 14 8.52 -3.87 -11.03
N LEU A 15 9.75 -3.71 -11.53
CA LEU A 15 10.59 -4.83 -11.91
C LEU A 15 11.27 -5.50 -10.70
N MET A 16 10.71 -6.61 -10.24
CA MET A 16 11.33 -7.45 -9.21
C MET A 16 12.44 -8.32 -9.79
N TYR A 17 13.68 -7.88 -9.61
CA TYR A 17 14.88 -8.59 -10.04
C TYR A 17 14.97 -9.99 -9.40
N PRO A 18 15.15 -11.09 -10.18
CA PRO A 18 15.52 -12.37 -9.61
C PRO A 18 16.89 -12.24 -8.94
N ALA A 19 17.01 -12.73 -7.70
CA ALA A 19 18.23 -12.60 -6.92
C ALA A 19 19.43 -13.21 -7.65
N VAL A 20 20.55 -12.48 -7.66
CA VAL A 20 21.82 -12.96 -8.22
C VAL A 20 22.31 -14.14 -7.37
N VAL A 21 22.20 -15.34 -7.94
CA VAL A 21 22.93 -16.52 -7.46
C VAL A 21 24.42 -16.28 -7.73
N ASP A 22 25.29 -16.73 -6.81
CA ASP A 22 26.76 -16.66 -6.89
C ASP A 22 27.44 -15.29 -6.69
N LEU A 23 26.92 -14.47 -5.76
CA LEU A 23 27.79 -13.65 -4.91
C LEU A 23 27.49 -13.90 -3.42
N ALA A 24 28.46 -14.47 -2.70
CA ALA A 24 28.34 -14.77 -1.27
C ALA A 24 28.43 -13.47 -0.45
N PRO A 25 27.40 -13.11 0.35
CA PRO A 25 27.40 -11.84 1.07
C PRO A 25 28.16 -11.93 2.39
N VAL A 26 29.27 -11.21 2.48
CA VAL A 26 29.92 -10.89 3.76
C VAL A 26 29.17 -9.71 4.38
N PHE A 27 28.37 -9.96 5.43
CA PHE A 27 27.64 -8.93 6.17
C PHE A 27 28.11 -8.83 7.62
N GLU A 28 28.73 -7.70 7.98
CA GLU A 28 29.06 -7.28 9.34
C GLU A 28 29.10 -5.74 9.35
N PHE A 29 28.43 -4.99 10.23
CA PHE A 29 27.43 -5.30 11.27
C PHE A 29 26.29 -4.23 11.16
N VAL A 30 25.28 -4.02 12.02
CA VAL A 30 25.00 -4.33 13.43
C VAL A 30 23.49 -4.69 13.54
N GLY A 31 23.04 -5.63 14.38
CA GLY A 31 23.80 -6.54 15.23
C GLY A 31 22.89 -7.49 16.01
N VAL A 32 22.65 -8.68 15.46
CA VAL A 32 22.22 -9.87 16.20
C VAL A 32 23.07 -11.04 15.68
N ALA A 33 24.13 -11.37 16.41
CA ALA A 33 24.98 -12.51 16.07
C ALA A 33 24.25 -13.82 16.41
N VAL A 34 23.72 -14.49 15.39
CA VAL A 34 23.27 -15.88 15.52
C VAL A 34 24.46 -16.78 15.21
N PRO A 35 24.88 -17.68 16.13
CA PRO A 35 25.97 -18.62 15.84
C PRO A 35 25.62 -19.50 14.63
N VAL A 36 26.57 -19.64 13.68
CA VAL A 36 26.39 -20.46 12.47
C VAL A 36 26.07 -21.93 12.81
N HIS A 37 26.40 -22.37 14.02
CA HIS A 37 26.16 -23.70 14.55
C HIS A 37 24.67 -24.03 14.78
N ASP A 38 23.80 -23.03 14.91
CA ASP A 38 22.35 -23.21 15.13
C ASP A 38 21.54 -23.34 13.81
N LEU A 39 22.19 -23.22 12.64
CA LEU A 39 21.56 -23.39 11.33
C LEU A 39 21.32 -24.87 10.97
N GLN A 40 20.24 -25.44 11.50
CA GLN A 40 19.79 -26.78 11.08
C GLN A 40 19.20 -26.75 9.65
N VAL A 41 20.01 -27.14 8.66
CA VAL A 41 19.53 -27.49 7.32
C VAL A 41 18.86 -28.86 7.39
N LEU A 42 17.53 -28.87 7.52
CA LEU A 42 16.73 -30.10 7.59
C LEU A 42 16.57 -30.74 6.20
N ASP A 43 16.91 -32.02 6.10
CA ASP A 43 16.62 -32.84 4.92
C ASP A 43 15.12 -33.18 4.81
N ALA A 44 14.66 -33.48 3.59
CA ALA A 44 13.27 -33.84 3.31
C ALA A 44 12.78 -35.10 4.06
N SER A 45 13.68 -35.98 4.49
CA SER A 45 13.34 -37.14 5.34
C SER A 45 12.87 -36.78 6.76
N GLN A 46 13.16 -35.57 7.26
CA GLN A 46 12.85 -35.17 8.65
C GLN A 46 11.54 -34.38 8.81
N ARG A 47 10.68 -34.37 7.78
CA ARG A 47 9.48 -33.51 7.73
C ARG A 47 8.43 -33.81 8.82
N ASP A 48 8.23 -35.07 9.23
CA ASP A 48 7.19 -35.43 10.21
C ASP A 48 7.67 -35.39 11.68
N THR A 49 8.96 -35.53 11.97
CA THR A 49 9.47 -35.49 13.36
C THR A 49 9.50 -34.06 13.92
N ALA A 50 9.57 -33.04 13.07
CA ALA A 50 9.56 -31.64 13.47
C ALA A 50 8.19 -31.13 14.00
N ARG A 51 7.10 -31.88 13.81
CA ARG A 51 5.74 -31.47 14.24
C ARG A 51 5.50 -31.53 15.74
N THR A 52 6.35 -32.20 16.52
CA THR A 52 6.03 -32.62 17.90
C THR A 52 7.07 -32.19 18.95
N ARG A 53 7.71 -31.02 18.76
CA ARG A 53 8.52 -30.36 19.79
C ARG A 53 8.19 -28.87 19.91
N GLU A 54 7.22 -28.57 20.77
CA GLU A 54 7.05 -27.22 21.31
C GLU A 54 8.14 -26.92 22.35
N SER A 55 9.22 -26.26 21.92
CA SER A 55 10.18 -25.65 22.85
C SER A 55 9.70 -24.25 23.24
N HIS A 56 8.98 -24.14 24.36
CA HIS A 56 8.72 -22.84 24.99
C HIS A 56 10.04 -22.27 25.53
N ILE A 57 10.61 -21.26 24.85
CA ILE A 57 11.58 -20.23 25.31
C ILE A 57 12.06 -19.47 24.06
N GLY A 58 12.04 -18.13 24.08
CA GLY A 58 12.67 -17.29 23.05
C GLY A 58 11.76 -16.22 22.40
N THR A 59 12.35 -15.05 22.15
CA THR A 59 11.76 -13.92 21.43
C THR A 59 11.35 -14.31 19.99
N PRO A 60 10.24 -13.80 19.42
CA PRO A 60 9.78 -14.20 18.08
C PRO A 60 10.71 -13.72 16.95
N GLY A 61 11.74 -14.50 16.66
CA GLY A 61 12.66 -14.30 15.55
C GLY A 61 12.03 -14.63 14.19
N LEU A 62 12.38 -13.85 13.17
CA LEU A 62 12.02 -14.10 11.77
C LEU A 62 12.63 -15.43 11.30
N ARG A 63 11.78 -16.43 11.02
CA ARG A 63 12.20 -17.67 10.34
C ARG A 63 11.97 -17.51 8.84
N PHE A 64 13.05 -17.64 8.06
CA PHE A 64 12.99 -17.73 6.61
C PHE A 64 12.83 -19.21 6.20
N VAL A 65 11.86 -19.52 5.33
CA VAL A 65 11.70 -20.85 4.74
C VAL A 65 12.06 -20.77 3.27
N VAL A 66 13.19 -21.38 2.90
CA VAL A 66 13.68 -21.37 1.51
C VAL A 66 13.05 -22.53 0.75
N ASP A 67 11.89 -22.29 0.14
CA ASP A 67 11.30 -23.22 -0.83
C ASP A 67 12.03 -23.08 -2.18
N ARG A 68 12.86 -24.06 -2.50
CA ARG A 68 13.63 -24.13 -3.76
C ARG A 68 12.77 -24.16 -5.03
N GLN A 69 11.45 -24.40 -4.93
CA GLN A 69 10.52 -24.36 -6.07
C GLN A 69 9.69 -23.07 -6.16
N ARG A 70 9.71 -22.20 -5.14
CA ARG A 70 8.86 -20.99 -5.07
C ARG A 70 9.59 -19.69 -4.75
N GLY A 71 10.91 -19.74 -4.56
CA GLY A 71 11.70 -18.56 -4.18
C GLY A 71 11.48 -18.14 -2.73
N VAL A 72 11.92 -16.93 -2.39
CA VAL A 72 11.78 -16.40 -1.02
C VAL A 72 10.31 -16.00 -0.80
N THR A 73 9.51 -16.96 -0.32
CA THR A 73 8.17 -16.67 0.18
C THR A 73 8.31 -15.93 1.52
N THR A 74 8.12 -14.61 1.50
CA THR A 74 7.96 -13.82 2.73
C THR A 74 6.87 -14.45 3.58
N MET A 75 7.20 -14.80 4.83
CA MET A 75 6.24 -15.38 5.78
C MET A 75 4.94 -14.56 5.80
N ASP A 76 3.80 -15.20 5.50
CA ASP A 76 2.49 -14.54 5.44
C ASP A 76 2.09 -14.05 6.83
N ARG A 77 2.49 -12.81 7.15
CA ARG A 77 2.05 -12.11 8.35
C ARG A 77 0.52 -12.11 8.35
N PRO A 78 -0.15 -12.52 9.45
CA PRO A 78 -1.60 -12.65 9.49
C PRO A 78 -2.25 -11.35 9.02
N THR A 79 -2.85 -11.41 7.84
CA THR A 79 -2.98 -10.23 6.99
C THR A 79 -4.06 -9.32 7.55
N LYS A 80 -3.72 -8.05 7.83
CA LYS A 80 -4.72 -7.05 8.20
C LYS A 80 -5.77 -6.95 7.09
N PRO A 81 -7.07 -6.94 7.39
CA PRO A 81 -8.09 -6.68 6.38
C PRO A 81 -7.89 -5.33 5.70
N ASN A 82 -8.43 -5.18 4.49
CA ASN A 82 -8.44 -3.92 3.75
C ASN A 82 -9.31 -2.86 4.47
N TYR A 83 -9.11 -1.59 4.11
CA TYR A 83 -9.80 -0.45 4.72
C TYR A 83 -11.30 -0.69 4.93
N ARG A 84 -12.02 -1.07 3.87
CA ARG A 84 -13.48 -1.32 3.88
C ARG A 84 -13.93 -2.27 4.99
N ARG A 85 -13.17 -3.35 5.19
CA ARG A 85 -13.43 -4.35 6.24
C ARG A 85 -13.10 -3.82 7.62
N ARG A 86 -12.01 -3.06 7.76
CA ARG A 86 -11.64 -2.40 9.03
C ARG A 86 -12.69 -1.35 9.40
N GLN A 87 -13.19 -0.57 8.44
CA GLN A 87 -14.29 0.38 8.61
C GLN A 87 -15.58 -0.30 9.06
N LEU A 88 -16.02 -1.39 8.40
CA LEU A 88 -17.17 -2.19 8.83
C LEU A 88 -17.02 -2.70 10.28
N GLY A 89 -15.86 -3.28 10.61
CA GLY A 89 -15.57 -3.80 11.95
C GLY A 89 -15.55 -2.70 13.02
N ARG A 90 -14.89 -1.56 12.74
CA ARG A 90 -14.83 -0.40 13.63
C ARG A 90 -16.21 0.25 13.79
N THR A 91 -17.08 0.23 12.79
CA THR A 91 -18.47 0.71 12.91
C THR A 91 -19.35 -0.24 13.73
N LEU A 92 -19.32 -1.55 13.46
CA LEU A 92 -20.03 -2.54 14.29
C LEU A 92 -19.58 -2.49 15.76
N ARG A 93 -18.29 -2.23 16.01
CA ARG A 93 -17.76 -1.95 17.34
C ARG A 93 -18.36 -0.69 17.97
N LYS A 94 -18.38 0.45 17.25
CA LYS A 94 -18.99 1.71 17.72
C LYS A 94 -20.46 1.50 18.11
N LEU A 95 -21.24 0.76 17.29
CA LEU A 95 -22.63 0.41 17.59
C LEU A 95 -22.77 -0.44 18.86
N ARG A 96 -21.94 -1.49 19.02
CA ARG A 96 -21.93 -2.32 20.23
C ARG A 96 -21.66 -1.50 21.49
N GLU A 97 -20.70 -0.58 21.42
CA GLU A 97 -20.26 0.25 22.55
C GLU A 97 -21.31 1.33 22.88
N ALA A 98 -21.98 1.90 21.88
CA ALA A 98 -23.14 2.78 22.08
C ALA A 98 -24.35 2.05 22.70
N ALA A 99 -24.57 0.78 22.35
CA ALA A 99 -25.59 -0.08 22.97
C ALA A 99 -25.21 -0.57 24.39
N GLY A 100 -24.04 -0.18 24.92
CA GLY A 100 -23.59 -0.54 26.27
C GLY A 100 -23.20 -2.02 26.44
N LEU A 101 -22.97 -2.75 25.35
CA LEU A 101 -22.76 -4.20 25.39
C LEU A 101 -21.28 -4.59 25.41
N SER A 102 -20.92 -5.60 26.21
CA SER A 102 -19.65 -6.31 26.05
C SER A 102 -19.67 -7.15 24.75
N GLN A 103 -18.50 -7.57 24.27
CA GLN A 103 -18.41 -8.54 23.17
C GLN A 103 -19.14 -9.85 23.50
N GLU A 104 -19.17 -10.27 24.76
CA GLU A 104 -19.89 -11.48 25.17
C GLU A 104 -21.41 -11.26 25.19
N ASP A 105 -21.91 -10.15 25.73
CA ASP A 105 -23.36 -9.91 25.84
C ASP A 105 -24.02 -9.55 24.50
N ALA A 106 -23.23 -9.07 23.54
CA ALA A 106 -23.61 -8.97 22.14
C ALA A 106 -23.63 -10.35 21.45
N GLY A 107 -22.59 -11.16 21.62
CA GLY A 107 -22.44 -12.45 20.95
C GLY A 107 -23.32 -13.59 21.49
N ARG A 108 -23.57 -13.62 22.81
CA ARG A 108 -24.23 -14.73 23.52
C ARG A 108 -25.63 -15.07 22.96
N PRO A 109 -26.55 -14.10 22.69
CA PRO A 109 -27.85 -14.42 22.10
C PRO A 109 -27.75 -14.99 20.68
N LEU A 110 -26.76 -14.53 19.90
CA LEU A 110 -26.49 -14.97 18.53
C LEU A 110 -25.68 -16.29 18.47
N ARG A 111 -25.32 -16.87 19.62
CA ARG A 111 -24.40 -18.01 19.76
C ARG A 111 -23.00 -17.74 19.19
N PHE A 112 -22.58 -16.48 19.14
CA PHE A 112 -21.24 -16.10 18.70
C PHE A 112 -20.29 -16.10 19.90
N SER A 113 -19.13 -16.74 19.77
CA SER A 113 -18.07 -16.64 20.78
C SER A 113 -17.46 -15.24 20.80
N SER A 114 -16.87 -14.84 21.93
CA SER A 114 -16.08 -13.60 22.02
C SER A 114 -14.99 -13.52 20.93
N SER A 115 -14.35 -14.66 20.60
CA SER A 115 -13.39 -14.77 19.49
C SER A 115 -13.99 -14.67 18.08
N LYS A 116 -15.31 -14.80 17.90
CA LYS A 116 -16.01 -14.43 16.65
C LYS A 116 -16.30 -12.93 16.64
N MET A 117 -16.81 -12.38 17.74
CA MET A 117 -17.11 -10.95 17.89
C MET A 117 -15.86 -10.07 17.69
N SER A 118 -14.77 -10.39 18.40
CA SER A 118 -13.48 -9.71 18.27
C SER A 118 -12.94 -9.74 16.84
N ARG A 119 -13.08 -10.86 16.12
CA ARG A 119 -12.70 -10.94 14.70
C ARG A 119 -13.61 -10.09 13.80
N ILE A 120 -14.92 -10.04 14.06
CA ILE A 120 -15.85 -9.19 13.30
C ILE A 120 -15.46 -7.71 13.44
N GLU A 121 -15.19 -7.27 14.68
CA GLU A 121 -14.74 -5.91 14.99
C GLU A 121 -13.35 -5.59 14.41
N GLN A 122 -12.53 -6.60 14.11
CA GLN A 122 -11.26 -6.50 13.39
C GLN A 122 -11.38 -6.57 11.85
N GLY A 123 -12.59 -6.79 11.31
CA GLY A 123 -12.85 -6.83 9.86
C GLY A 123 -13.07 -8.22 9.24
N PHE A 124 -13.37 -9.25 10.04
CA PHE A 124 -13.97 -10.48 9.52
C PHE A 124 -15.44 -10.23 9.15
N ILE A 125 -15.79 -10.40 7.88
CA ILE A 125 -17.18 -10.22 7.42
C ILE A 125 -18.01 -11.46 7.84
N PRO A 126 -19.06 -11.31 8.65
CA PRO A 126 -19.95 -12.43 9.00
C PRO A 126 -20.96 -12.72 7.86
N GLY A 127 -21.82 -13.73 8.03
CA GLY A 127 -22.94 -13.93 7.10
C GLY A 127 -23.90 -12.73 7.08
N TYR A 128 -24.68 -12.54 6.01
CA TYR A 128 -25.61 -11.41 5.93
C TYR A 128 -26.66 -11.42 7.06
N ASN A 129 -27.22 -12.59 7.36
CA ASN A 129 -28.17 -12.73 8.47
C ASN A 129 -27.50 -12.56 9.84
N ASP A 130 -26.25 -13.02 10.00
CA ASP A 130 -25.44 -12.75 11.20
C ASP A 130 -25.22 -11.24 11.41
N PHE A 131 -25.02 -10.50 10.31
CA PHE A 131 -24.81 -9.06 10.29
C PHE A 131 -26.08 -8.29 10.64
N LEU A 132 -27.22 -8.62 10.02
CA LEU A 132 -28.50 -7.99 10.38
C LEU A 132 -28.86 -8.25 11.85
N ALA A 133 -28.66 -9.48 12.34
CA ALA A 133 -28.90 -9.82 13.75
C ALA A 133 -27.97 -9.09 14.74
N LEU A 134 -26.81 -8.59 14.29
CA LEU A 134 -25.98 -7.68 15.08
C LEU A 134 -26.58 -6.26 15.12
N LEU A 135 -27.11 -5.75 14.01
CA LEU A 135 -27.82 -4.46 13.98
C LEU A 135 -29.06 -4.48 14.88
N ASP A 136 -29.88 -5.55 14.80
CA ASP A 136 -31.02 -5.79 15.70
C ASP A 136 -30.55 -5.77 17.18
N ARG A 137 -29.45 -6.48 17.47
CA ARG A 137 -28.88 -6.61 18.81
C ARG A 137 -28.34 -5.29 19.39
N TYR A 138 -27.91 -4.37 18.51
CA TYR A 138 -27.45 -3.03 18.86
C TYR A 138 -28.58 -1.98 18.88
N GLY A 139 -29.83 -2.37 18.61
CA GLY A 139 -30.99 -1.48 18.69
C GLY A 139 -31.18 -0.57 17.47
N ILE A 140 -30.53 -0.87 16.35
CA ILE A 140 -30.78 -0.16 15.08
C ILE A 140 -32.13 -0.63 14.53
N ILE A 141 -32.98 0.30 14.12
CA ILE A 141 -34.28 -0.02 13.52
C ILE A 141 -34.12 -0.35 12.03
N SER A 142 -34.98 -1.23 11.50
CA SER A 142 -34.82 -1.79 10.15
C SER A 142 -34.99 -0.79 9.00
N SER A 143 -35.57 0.39 9.25
CA SER A 143 -35.56 1.52 8.31
C SER A 143 -34.16 2.06 8.04
N ASP A 144 -33.29 1.98 9.04
CA ASP A 144 -32.00 2.67 9.08
C ASP A 144 -30.86 1.75 8.60
N TYR A 145 -31.17 0.46 8.36
CA TYR A 145 -30.25 -0.56 7.87
C TYR A 145 -29.58 -0.19 6.53
N GLY A 146 -30.17 0.72 5.75
CA GLY A 146 -29.69 1.09 4.43
C GLY A 146 -28.23 1.55 4.38
N GLU A 147 -27.74 2.27 5.39
CA GLU A 147 -26.32 2.69 5.42
C GLU A 147 -25.37 1.54 5.79
N TYR A 148 -25.74 0.74 6.79
CA TYR A 148 -24.96 -0.39 7.25
C TYR A 148 -24.88 -1.48 6.16
N VAL A 149 -25.97 -1.76 5.45
CA VAL A 149 -26.01 -2.71 4.33
C VAL A 149 -25.09 -2.26 3.19
N ARG A 150 -25.12 -0.96 2.80
CA ARG A 150 -24.18 -0.41 1.80
C ARG A 150 -22.72 -0.63 2.21
N MET A 151 -22.39 -0.36 3.48
CA MET A 151 -21.03 -0.59 4.02
C MET A 151 -20.65 -2.09 4.07
N PHE A 152 -21.61 -2.98 4.38
CA PHE A 152 -21.40 -4.43 4.39
C PHE A 152 -21.10 -4.99 2.99
N ASP A 153 -21.86 -4.57 1.98
CA ASP A 153 -21.62 -4.99 0.60
C ASP A 153 -20.35 -4.37 0.03
N TYR A 154 -20.06 -3.08 0.31
CA TYR A 154 -18.80 -2.43 -0.05
C TYR A 154 -17.58 -3.15 0.55
N ALA A 155 -17.67 -3.67 1.78
CA ALA A 155 -16.61 -4.49 2.39
C ALA A 155 -16.44 -5.89 1.76
N LYS A 156 -17.50 -6.43 1.13
CA LYS A 156 -17.49 -7.71 0.40
C LYS A 156 -17.00 -7.58 -1.04
N GLU A 157 -17.14 -6.40 -1.66
CA GLU A 157 -16.63 -6.14 -3.01
C GLU A 157 -15.16 -6.53 -3.16
N LYS A 158 -14.83 -7.03 -4.35
CA LYS A 158 -13.45 -7.15 -4.82
C LYS A 158 -13.08 -5.84 -5.50
N GLY A 159 -11.99 -5.20 -5.06
CA GLY A 159 -11.47 -4.02 -5.73
C GLY A 159 -11.06 -4.31 -7.18
N TRP A 160 -11.16 -3.27 -8.02
CA TRP A 160 -10.99 -3.36 -9.48
C TRP A 160 -9.64 -3.95 -9.92
N TRP A 161 -8.59 -3.75 -9.12
CA TRP A 161 -7.24 -4.27 -9.35
C TRP A 161 -7.19 -5.80 -9.51
N HIS A 162 -8.14 -6.52 -8.91
CA HIS A 162 -8.25 -7.97 -9.07
C HIS A 162 -8.62 -8.43 -10.48
N ALA A 163 -9.19 -7.55 -11.33
CA ALA A 163 -9.40 -7.85 -12.74
C ALA A 163 -8.06 -7.90 -13.53
N PHE A 164 -7.04 -7.20 -13.03
CA PHE A 164 -5.69 -7.13 -13.60
C PHE A 164 -4.73 -8.16 -12.97
N GLY A 165 -5.26 -9.15 -12.23
CA GLY A 165 -4.46 -10.18 -11.54
C GLY A 165 -3.74 -9.69 -10.27
N LEU A 166 -3.68 -8.38 -10.04
CA LEU A 166 -3.04 -7.76 -8.88
C LEU A 166 -3.72 -8.22 -7.58
N SER A 167 -2.94 -8.49 -6.54
CA SER A 167 -3.48 -8.80 -5.22
C SER A 167 -3.98 -7.54 -4.49
N GLY A 168 -4.81 -7.76 -3.48
CA GLY A 168 -5.44 -6.70 -2.67
C GLY A 168 -4.67 -6.45 -1.38
N ARG A 169 -3.33 -6.46 -1.46
CA ARG A 169 -2.41 -6.23 -0.35
C ARG A 169 -1.50 -5.03 -0.61
N GLY A 170 -1.28 -4.67 -1.88
CA GLY A 170 -0.41 -3.58 -2.31
C GLY A 170 -1.05 -2.21 -2.17
N PHE A 171 -0.23 -1.16 -2.28
CA PHE A 171 -0.65 0.23 -2.11
C PHE A 171 -1.69 0.70 -3.15
N ILE A 172 -1.87 0.04 -4.30
CA ILE A 172 -3.03 0.30 -5.18
C ILE A 172 -4.36 0.03 -4.45
N SER A 173 -4.43 -1.01 -3.62
CA SER A 173 -5.62 -1.31 -2.80
C SER A 173 -5.80 -0.36 -1.61
N VAL A 174 -4.79 0.47 -1.31
CA VAL A 174 -4.80 1.48 -0.26
C VAL A 174 -5.17 2.85 -0.86
N GLU A 175 -4.50 3.24 -1.95
CA GLU A 175 -4.74 4.46 -2.73
C GLU A 175 -6.18 4.52 -3.29
N ALA A 176 -6.75 3.37 -3.66
CA ALA A 176 -8.15 3.28 -4.09
C ALA A 176 -9.15 3.70 -2.99
N GLU A 177 -8.77 3.61 -1.72
CA GLU A 177 -9.61 3.89 -0.55
C GLU A 177 -9.25 5.21 0.15
N ALA A 178 -8.20 5.90 -0.32
CA ALA A 178 -7.69 7.13 0.27
C ALA A 178 -8.67 8.31 0.14
N ALA A 179 -8.72 9.18 1.14
CA ALA A 179 -9.30 10.53 1.01
C ALA A 179 -8.27 11.50 0.39
N TRP A 180 -7.00 11.34 0.77
CA TRP A 180 -5.90 12.20 0.32
C TRP A 180 -4.58 11.43 0.24
N VAL A 181 -3.68 11.90 -0.63
CA VAL A 181 -2.32 11.40 -0.83
C VAL A 181 -1.32 12.56 -0.81
N GLN A 182 -0.33 12.47 0.06
CA GLN A 182 0.89 13.27 0.06
C GLN A 182 2.00 12.43 -0.58
N THR A 183 2.63 12.88 -1.66
CA THR A 183 3.70 12.12 -2.34
C THR A 183 4.90 13.01 -2.65
N TYR A 184 6.08 12.54 -2.25
CA TYR A 184 7.35 13.16 -2.60
C TYR A 184 8.13 12.23 -3.54
N GLN A 185 8.63 12.77 -4.66
CA GLN A 185 9.33 12.01 -5.69
C GLN A 185 10.67 12.65 -6.09
N LEU A 186 11.75 11.89 -5.92
CA LEU A 186 13.14 12.27 -6.23
C LEU A 186 13.59 11.88 -7.65
N GLY A 187 12.98 10.84 -8.24
CA GLY A 187 13.45 10.23 -9.49
C GLY A 187 12.50 10.34 -10.69
N PHE A 188 11.18 10.44 -10.43
CA PHE A 188 10.14 10.38 -11.46
C PHE A 188 9.00 11.37 -11.17
N VAL A 189 8.18 11.66 -12.17
CA VAL A 189 6.88 12.32 -11.98
C VAL A 189 5.93 11.35 -11.24
N PRO A 190 5.18 11.79 -10.21
CA PRO A 190 4.26 10.94 -9.46
C PRO A 190 3.27 10.22 -10.38
N GLY A 191 3.04 8.91 -10.16
CA GLY A 191 2.22 8.06 -11.03
C GLY A 191 0.78 8.54 -11.29
N LEU A 192 0.22 9.36 -10.39
CA LEU A 192 -1.09 9.99 -10.56
C LEU A 192 -1.09 11.18 -11.55
N LEU A 193 0.08 11.70 -11.92
CA LEU A 193 0.27 12.88 -12.76
C LEU A 193 1.07 12.58 -14.06
N GLN A 194 1.23 11.30 -14.41
CA GLN A 194 1.97 10.88 -15.61
C GLN A 194 1.13 10.98 -16.89
N THR A 195 1.74 11.37 -18.01
CA THR A 195 1.16 11.16 -19.36
C THR A 195 1.36 9.72 -19.82
N GLU A 196 0.61 9.28 -20.84
CA GLU A 196 0.83 7.95 -21.42
C GLU A 196 2.21 7.84 -22.09
N SER A 197 2.72 8.93 -22.70
CA SER A 197 4.09 8.99 -23.22
C SER A 197 5.13 8.71 -22.12
N TYR A 198 4.97 9.37 -20.95
CA TYR A 198 5.82 9.18 -19.80
C TYR A 198 5.76 7.74 -19.27
N MET A 199 4.56 7.15 -19.17
CA MET A 199 4.38 5.76 -18.74
C MET A 199 5.12 4.79 -19.69
N ARG A 200 4.88 4.90 -20.99
CA ARG A 200 5.50 4.04 -22.02
C ARG A 200 7.02 4.14 -21.98
N ALA A 201 7.57 5.35 -21.93
CA ALA A 201 9.01 5.56 -21.83
C ALA A 201 9.60 5.11 -20.48
N THR A 202 8.88 5.26 -19.36
CA THR A 202 9.30 4.71 -18.05
C THR A 202 9.41 3.19 -18.11
N PHE A 203 8.40 2.51 -18.65
CA PHE A 203 8.38 1.04 -18.75
C PHE A 203 9.41 0.51 -19.75
N ALA A 204 9.67 1.22 -20.85
CA ALA A 204 10.71 0.87 -21.81
C ALA A 204 12.14 1.03 -21.23
N GLY A 205 12.32 1.89 -20.21
CA GLY A 205 13.58 2.05 -19.49
C GLY A 205 13.85 1.01 -18.39
N ALA A 206 12.92 0.08 -18.13
CA ALA A 206 13.15 -1.02 -17.21
C ALA A 206 14.17 -2.03 -17.77
N ARG A 207 14.87 -2.78 -16.90
CA ARG A 207 15.87 -3.78 -17.34
C ARG A 207 15.25 -4.89 -18.19
N ASP A 208 14.08 -5.39 -17.80
CA ASP A 208 13.30 -6.33 -18.59
C ASP A 208 11.95 -5.63 -18.91
N PRO A 209 11.83 -4.92 -20.05
CA PRO A 209 10.66 -4.09 -20.36
C PRO A 209 9.34 -4.88 -20.47
N PHE A 210 8.22 -4.20 -20.22
CA PHE A 210 6.90 -4.72 -20.58
C PHE A 210 6.66 -4.53 -22.09
N GLU A 211 6.15 -5.56 -22.75
CA GLU A 211 5.82 -5.55 -24.19
C GLU A 211 4.37 -5.96 -24.44
N GLY A 212 3.82 -5.51 -25.57
CA GLY A 212 2.48 -5.88 -26.05
C GLY A 212 1.37 -5.66 -25.01
N ASP A 213 0.45 -6.63 -24.94
CA ASP A 213 -0.71 -6.61 -24.04
C ASP A 213 -0.36 -6.32 -22.57
N GLU A 214 0.83 -6.71 -22.09
CA GLU A 214 1.23 -6.45 -20.70
C GLU A 214 1.58 -4.98 -20.48
N LEU A 215 2.26 -4.32 -21.43
CA LEU A 215 2.48 -2.87 -21.38
C LEU A 215 1.15 -2.12 -21.34
N GLU A 216 0.19 -2.50 -22.19
CA GLU A 216 -1.15 -1.89 -22.23
C GLU A 216 -1.90 -2.09 -20.90
N LYS A 217 -1.82 -3.28 -20.27
CA LYS A 217 -2.39 -3.53 -18.94
C LYS A 217 -1.78 -2.64 -17.86
N GLN A 218 -0.45 -2.48 -17.83
CA GLN A 218 0.21 -1.63 -16.83
C GLN A 218 -0.14 -0.15 -17.01
N ILE A 219 -0.36 0.29 -18.26
CA ILE A 219 -0.89 1.63 -18.59
C ILE A 219 -2.35 1.76 -18.15
N GLU A 220 -3.22 0.78 -18.44
CA GLU A 220 -4.63 0.83 -18.01
C GLU A 220 -4.76 0.89 -16.49
N VAL A 221 -3.94 0.12 -15.75
CA VAL A 221 -3.86 0.17 -14.28
C VAL A 221 -3.46 1.58 -13.80
N ARG A 222 -2.46 2.20 -14.44
CA ARG A 222 -2.01 3.56 -14.12
C ARG A 222 -3.11 4.59 -14.39
N GLN A 223 -3.73 4.54 -15.56
CA GLN A 223 -4.85 5.41 -15.94
C GLN A 223 -6.08 5.20 -15.04
N ARG A 224 -6.40 3.96 -14.62
CA ARG A 224 -7.54 3.67 -13.75
C ARG A 224 -7.37 4.30 -12.36
N ARG A 225 -6.14 4.35 -11.83
CA ARG A 225 -5.77 5.10 -10.63
C ARG A 225 -5.99 6.61 -10.82
N GLN A 226 -5.49 7.17 -11.93
CA GLN A 226 -5.62 8.60 -12.24
C GLN A 226 -7.06 9.11 -12.31
N ARG A 227 -8.05 8.27 -12.68
CA ARG A 227 -9.47 8.65 -12.68
C ARG A 227 -9.96 9.17 -11.32
N ARG A 228 -9.33 8.77 -10.20
CA ARG A 228 -9.62 9.30 -8.85
C ARG A 228 -9.42 10.81 -8.67
N LEU A 229 -8.71 11.48 -9.58
CA LEU A 229 -8.57 12.94 -9.58
C LEU A 229 -9.80 13.65 -10.19
N PHE A 230 -10.75 12.89 -10.73
CA PHE A 230 -11.91 13.36 -11.51
C PHE A 230 -13.24 12.68 -11.10
N GLU A 231 -13.20 11.42 -10.64
CA GLU A 231 -14.34 10.66 -10.12
C GLU A 231 -14.57 10.94 -8.61
N GLU A 232 -15.82 11.12 -8.18
CA GLU A 232 -16.17 11.31 -6.76
C GLU A 232 -16.18 9.98 -5.98
N PRO A 233 -15.70 9.93 -4.71
CA PRO A 233 -15.11 11.03 -3.93
C PRO A 233 -13.70 11.39 -4.42
N VAL A 234 -13.54 12.66 -4.83
CA VAL A 234 -12.33 13.16 -5.50
C VAL A 234 -11.12 13.11 -4.55
N LEU A 235 -10.08 12.38 -4.97
CA LEU A 235 -8.83 12.25 -4.26
C LEU A 235 -8.09 13.60 -4.22
N GLN A 236 -7.77 14.05 -3.01
CA GLN A 236 -6.89 15.21 -2.80
C GLN A 236 -5.43 14.77 -2.93
N VAL A 237 -4.63 15.46 -3.75
CA VAL A 237 -3.21 15.17 -3.93
C VAL A 237 -2.37 16.39 -3.59
N HIS A 238 -1.35 16.18 -2.76
CA HIS A 238 -0.23 17.10 -2.60
C HIS A 238 1.03 16.39 -3.08
N ALA A 239 1.50 16.77 -4.26
CA ALA A 239 2.72 16.26 -4.88
C ALA A 239 3.87 17.25 -4.67
N ILE A 240 5.03 16.72 -4.29
CA ILE A 240 6.31 17.43 -4.27
C ILE A 240 7.27 16.66 -5.18
N VAL A 241 7.88 17.33 -6.14
CA VAL A 241 8.76 16.70 -7.14
C VAL A 241 10.11 17.38 -7.13
N ASP A 242 11.19 16.60 -7.16
CA ASP A 242 12.54 17.12 -7.39
C ASP A 242 12.66 17.68 -8.83
N GLU A 243 13.23 18.87 -8.98
CA GLU A 243 13.45 19.50 -10.30
C GLU A 243 14.26 18.59 -11.25
N GLY A 244 15.19 17.80 -10.72
CA GLY A 244 15.94 16.81 -11.48
C GLY A 244 15.05 15.72 -12.10
N ALA A 245 13.93 15.35 -11.48
CA ALA A 245 12.94 14.43 -12.06
C ALA A 245 12.10 15.05 -13.19
N LEU A 246 12.07 16.38 -13.29
CA LEU A 246 11.42 17.13 -14.38
C LEU A 246 12.38 17.42 -15.55
N ARG A 247 13.69 17.51 -15.27
CA ARG A 247 14.74 17.76 -16.29
C ARG A 247 15.29 16.51 -16.99
N ARG A 248 14.93 15.31 -16.54
CA ARG A 248 15.39 14.02 -17.09
C ARG A 248 14.30 13.35 -17.90
N GLU A 249 14.68 12.64 -18.96
CA GLU A 249 13.80 11.64 -19.58
C GLU A 249 13.35 10.64 -18.50
N PRO A 250 12.07 10.19 -18.51
CA PRO A 250 11.08 10.36 -19.58
C PRO A 250 10.21 11.63 -19.49
N CYS A 251 10.62 12.68 -18.75
CA CYS A 251 9.86 13.94 -18.70
C CYS A 251 9.98 14.72 -20.03
N ASP A 252 8.99 14.55 -20.90
CA ASP A 252 8.89 15.27 -22.17
C ASP A 252 8.06 16.57 -22.04
N ARG A 253 7.99 17.33 -23.14
CA ARG A 253 7.19 18.56 -23.21
C ARG A 253 5.68 18.34 -23.06
N GLU A 254 5.16 17.13 -23.28
CA GLU A 254 3.76 16.79 -23.03
C GLU A 254 3.52 16.60 -21.54
N GLN A 255 4.42 15.90 -20.86
CA GLN A 255 4.41 15.72 -19.41
C GLN A 255 4.47 17.05 -18.67
N LEU A 256 5.35 17.97 -19.08
CA LEU A 256 5.43 19.32 -18.48
C LEU A 256 4.13 20.10 -18.68
N ARG A 257 3.56 20.09 -19.91
CA ARG A 257 2.24 20.69 -20.19
C ARG A 257 1.10 20.04 -19.39
N HIS A 258 1.16 18.73 -19.17
CA HIS A 258 0.19 18.01 -18.34
C HIS A 258 0.28 18.45 -16.87
N LEU A 259 1.48 18.59 -16.31
CA LEU A 259 1.68 19.10 -14.94
C LEU A 259 1.16 20.52 -14.77
N LEU A 260 1.35 21.41 -15.75
CA LEU A 260 0.76 22.76 -15.76
C LEU A 260 -0.78 22.74 -15.85
N GLY A 261 -1.36 21.71 -16.48
CA GLY A 261 -2.81 21.50 -16.49
C GLY A 261 -3.35 20.97 -15.16
N MET A 262 -2.67 19.99 -14.57
CA MET A 262 -3.10 19.34 -13.33
C MET A 262 -2.93 20.24 -12.09
N SER A 263 -1.85 21.02 -12.01
CA SER A 263 -1.59 22.02 -10.96
C SER A 263 -2.53 23.24 -10.96
N ARG A 264 -3.61 23.20 -11.74
CA ARG A 264 -4.73 24.16 -11.74
C ARG A 264 -6.02 23.55 -11.21
N ARG A 265 -6.02 22.27 -10.81
CA ARG A 265 -7.19 21.61 -10.20
C ARG A 265 -7.20 21.88 -8.69
N ALA A 266 -8.37 22.23 -8.16
CA ALA A 266 -8.55 22.49 -6.72
C ALA A 266 -8.19 21.29 -5.81
N ASN A 267 -8.12 20.07 -6.36
CA ASN A 267 -7.73 18.85 -5.64
C ASN A 267 -6.26 18.42 -5.87
N VAL A 268 -5.43 19.23 -6.54
CA VAL A 268 -4.03 18.89 -6.87
C VAL A 268 -3.09 20.06 -6.57
N ARG A 269 -2.46 20.03 -5.39
CA ARG A 269 -1.32 20.89 -5.05
C ARG A 269 -0.05 20.25 -5.61
N LEU A 270 0.69 20.99 -6.44
CA LEU A 270 1.98 20.56 -7.00
C LEU A 270 3.05 21.59 -6.63
N GLN A 271 4.11 21.12 -5.97
CA GLN A 271 5.30 21.91 -5.66
C GLN A 271 6.55 21.25 -6.23
N VAL A 272 7.59 22.05 -6.50
CA VAL A 272 8.89 21.60 -6.97
C VAL A 272 9.98 21.97 -5.96
N ILE A 273 10.84 21.02 -5.59
CA ILE A 273 12.11 21.33 -4.90
C ILE A 273 13.15 21.66 -5.99
N PRO A 274 13.68 22.90 -6.03
CA PRO A 274 14.64 23.28 -7.05
C PRO A 274 16.04 22.76 -6.71
N LEU A 275 16.88 22.54 -7.72
CA LEU A 275 18.25 22.04 -7.61
C LEU A 275 19.16 22.96 -6.77
N SER A 276 18.78 24.22 -6.60
CA SER A 276 19.45 25.19 -5.73
C SER A 276 19.26 24.92 -4.23
N SER A 277 18.34 24.02 -3.83
CA SER A 277 18.02 23.72 -2.42
C SER A 277 19.15 23.04 -1.64
N GLY A 278 20.14 22.47 -2.33
CA GLY A 278 21.28 21.81 -1.70
C GLY A 278 20.92 20.44 -1.09
N SER A 279 21.37 20.18 0.13
CA SER A 279 21.19 18.89 0.81
C SER A 279 19.98 18.92 1.75
N HIS A 280 19.04 17.99 1.56
CA HIS A 280 17.82 17.84 2.36
C HIS A 280 17.44 16.37 2.52
N ASP A 281 16.64 16.04 3.53
CA ASP A 281 16.24 14.68 3.86
C ASP A 281 15.49 13.94 2.72
N GLY A 282 14.91 14.69 1.78
CA GLY A 282 14.31 14.14 0.56
C GLY A 282 15.31 13.47 -0.40
N LEU A 283 16.61 13.67 -0.23
CA LEU A 283 17.63 12.98 -1.03
C LEU A 283 17.80 11.50 -0.62
N TYR A 284 17.26 11.06 0.53
CA TYR A 284 17.40 9.68 0.99
C TYR A 284 16.43 8.69 0.29
N SER A 285 15.20 9.10 -0.02
CA SER A 285 14.21 8.22 -0.66
C SER A 285 12.99 9.00 -1.17
N ASN A 286 12.26 8.43 -2.14
CA ASN A 286 10.88 8.83 -2.40
C ASN A 286 9.96 8.26 -1.30
N PHE A 287 8.78 8.83 -1.10
CA PHE A 287 7.77 8.24 -0.23
C PHE A 287 6.37 8.79 -0.50
N ILE A 288 5.37 8.09 0.03
CA ILE A 288 3.98 8.47 0.00
C ILE A 288 3.43 8.38 1.42
N VAL A 289 2.59 9.33 1.83
CA VAL A 289 1.69 9.19 2.98
C VAL A 289 0.26 9.31 2.49
N THR A 290 -0.61 8.43 2.95
CA THR A 290 -2.02 8.39 2.56
C THR A 290 -2.92 8.28 3.79
N GLY A 291 -4.07 8.95 3.76
CA GLY A 291 -5.07 8.89 4.82
C GLY A 291 -6.47 8.70 4.26
N PHE A 292 -7.41 8.34 5.14
CA PHE A 292 -8.69 7.74 4.78
C PHE A 292 -9.89 8.61 5.20
N PRO A 293 -11.09 8.40 4.65
CA PRO A 293 -12.29 9.17 5.02
C PRO A 293 -12.76 9.01 6.48
N ASP A 294 -12.33 7.96 7.19
CA ASP A 294 -12.70 7.70 8.59
C ASP A 294 -11.53 8.08 9.52
N PRO A 295 -11.67 9.11 10.38
CA PRO A 295 -10.59 9.58 11.25
C PRO A 295 -10.12 8.57 12.32
N ALA A 296 -10.82 7.45 12.49
CA ALA A 296 -10.40 6.35 13.36
C ALA A 296 -9.73 5.19 12.58
N GLU A 297 -9.34 5.43 11.33
CA GLU A 297 -8.36 4.64 10.59
C GLU A 297 -6.98 5.31 10.69
N SER A 298 -5.91 4.54 10.89
CA SER A 298 -4.56 5.09 10.85
C SER A 298 -4.15 5.46 9.42
N ASP A 299 -3.55 6.64 9.24
CA ASP A 299 -2.75 6.95 8.07
C ASP A 299 -1.69 5.86 7.81
N LEU A 300 -1.32 5.69 6.54
CA LEU A 300 -0.30 4.75 6.09
C LEU A 300 0.81 5.51 5.37
N ALA A 301 2.07 5.25 5.74
CA ALA A 301 3.24 5.65 4.97
C ALA A 301 3.70 4.47 4.09
N TYR A 302 4.13 4.77 2.87
CA TYR A 302 4.56 3.82 1.85
C TYR A 302 5.88 4.28 1.24
N VAL A 303 6.85 3.36 1.12
CA VAL A 303 8.17 3.60 0.53
C VAL A 303 8.44 2.52 -0.51
N GLU A 304 8.87 2.93 -1.70
CA GLU A 304 9.18 2.05 -2.82
C GLU A 304 10.72 1.95 -3.00
N TYR A 305 11.24 0.79 -3.36
CA TYR A 305 12.68 0.59 -3.58
C TYR A 305 12.93 -0.54 -4.57
N CYS A 306 14.17 -0.68 -5.05
CA CYS A 306 14.54 -1.58 -6.17
C CYS A 306 14.25 -3.09 -5.96
N PHE A 307 13.82 -3.51 -4.76
CA PHE A 307 13.45 -4.89 -4.44
C PHE A 307 12.12 -4.97 -3.65
N GLY A 308 11.19 -4.06 -3.93
CA GLY A 308 9.81 -4.10 -3.42
C GLY A 308 9.38 -2.80 -2.74
N SER A 309 8.56 -2.93 -1.68
CA SER A 309 8.05 -1.76 -0.96
C SER A 309 7.74 -2.06 0.51
N LEU A 310 7.69 -1.00 1.31
CA LEU A 310 7.32 -1.04 2.74
C LEU A 310 5.99 -0.32 2.95
N GLN A 311 5.03 -0.99 3.59
CA GLN A 311 3.84 -0.38 4.14
C GLN A 311 4.00 -0.21 5.66
N ILE A 312 3.85 1.03 6.12
CA ILE A 312 4.09 1.45 7.50
C ILE A 312 2.78 2.02 8.04
N GLU A 313 2.12 1.27 8.93
CA GLU A 313 0.92 1.70 9.67
C GLU A 313 1.24 2.01 11.16
N LYS A 314 2.52 2.02 11.55
CA LYS A 314 2.94 2.30 12.92
C LYS A 314 2.90 3.82 13.15
N GLU A 315 1.91 4.26 13.91
CA GLU A 315 1.54 5.66 14.12
C GLU A 315 2.75 6.61 14.33
N ALA A 316 3.73 6.23 15.16
CA ALA A 316 4.91 7.05 15.42
C ALA A 316 5.81 7.27 14.19
N GLU A 317 5.92 6.27 13.31
CA GLU A 317 6.71 6.34 12.07
C GLU A 317 5.93 7.07 10.97
N VAL A 318 4.60 6.88 10.91
CA VAL A 318 3.74 7.65 9.98
C VAL A 318 3.72 9.13 10.35
N ARG A 319 3.66 9.49 11.64
CA ARG A 319 3.83 10.88 12.09
C ARG A 319 5.19 11.46 11.71
N ALA A 320 6.27 10.67 11.78
CA ALA A 320 7.59 11.11 11.32
C ALA A 320 7.62 11.37 9.80
N ALA A 321 7.02 10.48 8.98
CA ALA A 321 6.89 10.68 7.54
C ALA A 321 6.06 11.92 7.19
N ARG A 322 4.99 12.20 7.95
CA ARG A 322 4.18 13.44 7.81
C ARG A 322 4.97 14.71 8.15
N LEU A 323 5.80 14.68 9.19
CA LEU A 323 6.66 15.81 9.56
C LEU A 323 7.73 16.07 8.51
N LEU A 324 8.39 15.02 8.01
CA LEU A 324 9.32 15.08 6.88
C LEU A 324 8.65 15.67 5.63
N PHE A 325 7.44 15.23 5.29
CA PHE A 325 6.69 15.79 4.16
C PHE A 325 6.37 17.28 4.36
N GLY A 326 6.06 17.70 5.59
CA GLY A 326 5.92 19.12 5.95
C GLY A 326 7.18 19.92 5.67
N HIS A 327 8.33 19.48 6.20
CA HIS A 327 9.62 20.14 5.95
C HIS A 327 9.98 20.21 4.45
N LEU A 328 9.63 19.19 3.66
CA LEU A 328 9.81 19.21 2.22
C LEU A 328 8.83 20.16 1.50
N ALA A 329 7.61 20.34 2.02
CA ALA A 329 6.65 21.31 1.49
C ALA A 329 7.02 22.77 1.80
N ASP A 330 7.71 22.99 2.92
CA ASP A 330 8.26 24.29 3.33
C ASP A 330 9.58 24.63 2.60
N LEU A 331 10.32 23.61 2.13
CA LEU A 331 11.54 23.76 1.33
C LEU A 331 11.25 23.94 -0.17
N ALA A 332 10.19 23.31 -0.67
CA ALA A 332 9.78 23.42 -2.06
C ALA A 332 9.25 24.81 -2.40
N LEU A 333 9.38 25.21 -3.66
CA LEU A 333 8.73 26.41 -4.19
C LEU A 333 7.22 26.36 -3.95
N ASP A 334 6.57 27.52 -3.84
CA ASP A 334 5.11 27.56 -3.81
C ASP A 334 4.51 27.12 -5.16
N GLU A 335 3.19 27.05 -5.25
CA GLU A 335 2.54 26.54 -6.45
C GLU A 335 2.68 27.44 -7.68
N GLU A 336 2.88 28.76 -7.51
CA GLU A 336 3.04 29.71 -8.61
C GLU A 336 4.48 29.75 -9.12
N ASP A 337 5.46 29.78 -8.22
CA ASP A 337 6.87 29.61 -8.58
C ASP A 337 7.14 28.22 -9.18
N SER A 338 6.50 27.17 -8.66
CA SER A 338 6.57 25.82 -9.24
C SER A 338 5.98 25.77 -10.65
N ARG A 339 4.84 26.43 -10.90
CA ARG A 339 4.25 26.53 -12.25
C ARG A 339 5.11 27.36 -13.19
N THR A 340 5.81 28.38 -12.68
CA THR A 340 6.75 29.19 -13.46
C THR A 340 7.96 28.34 -13.87
N LEU A 341 8.61 27.66 -12.93
CA LEU A 341 9.72 26.74 -13.18
C LEU A 341 9.33 25.66 -14.21
N ILE A 342 8.18 24.98 -14.04
CA ILE A 342 7.72 23.94 -14.98
C ILE A 342 7.46 24.50 -16.39
N ALA A 343 7.13 25.79 -16.53
CA ALA A 343 6.92 26.45 -17.83
C ALA A 343 8.20 26.93 -18.51
N GLU A 344 9.34 26.94 -17.81
CA GLU A 344 10.67 27.29 -18.34
C GLU A 344 11.51 26.06 -18.79
N LEU A 345 10.94 24.85 -18.71
CA LEU A 345 11.52 23.56 -19.14
C LEU A 345 11.12 23.17 -20.58
#